data_AF-A0A482VER0-F1
#
_entry.id   AF-A0A482VER0-F1
#
_cell.length_a   1.000
_cell.length_b   1.000
_cell.length_c   1.000
_cell.angle_alpha   90.00
_cell.angle_beta   90.00
_cell.angle_gamma   90.00
#
_symmetry.space_group_name_H-M   'P 1'
#
loop_
_entity.id
_entity.type
_entity.pdbx_description
1 polymer ?
#
loop_
_entity_poly.entity_id
_entity_poly.type
_entity_poly.pdbx_seq_one_letter_code
_entity_poly.pdbx_strand_id
1 'polypeptide(L)'
;MNQIPPNIVNRKLAAITPVLFCEITFCCSSVKHIRDIFTREALLYEIRKIPNLKSVTPDLIKLIAKNYDENVVITESTCDDFSDSSEGIFVSFRILLGRKKNVECFEVVIFDKKNKTATFFAVQEYDTDILATLFPYHIELTLEGNLRITLNSFEDADTSSAEWLSDKLFSKLMKWTENKTNPENIITSLSLVAADEYYNLYNDLKSKYSKQLVEMWPEKAKTDPKKYVFEDLAIATYLICLWRQLQTEDINFVDCGCGNGLLVYILNQEGYRGCGLDIRSRKTWELFPVQLKVEAVTPFSIFPNATWIIGNHSDELTPWIPVIASRSSPKTSYFVLPCCSYDFSGRKIRKSSEPVRNCTQLDRNLIARIVNIVVKNLLIEQNFINKPANRQPWNQGGKLTLQEITQKIPKGDLKLLKNECGGLQTLMKNHRYIFELKEGFVSLRAPLSLVECKKYQNKPCWYCKNHPDGCFFDDETCAYKH
;
A
#
# COMPACT_ATOMS: atom_id res chain seq x y z
N MET A 1 -3.05 7.94 -17.65
CA MET A 1 -4.21 7.28 -16.98
C MET A 1 -4.17 5.75 -17.08
N ASN A 2 -3.66 5.14 -18.17
CA ASN A 2 -3.58 3.66 -18.30
C ASN A 2 -2.69 2.96 -17.27
N GLN A 3 -1.70 3.66 -16.71
CA GLN A 3 -0.77 3.10 -15.72
C GLN A 3 -1.16 3.41 -14.28
N ILE A 4 -2.28 4.09 -14.03
CA ILE A 4 -2.79 4.24 -12.67
C ILE A 4 -3.54 2.95 -12.39
N PRO A 5 -3.11 2.10 -11.44
CA PRO A 5 -3.88 0.94 -11.04
C PRO A 5 -5.00 1.47 -10.11
N PRO A 6 -6.30 1.39 -10.47
CA PRO A 6 -7.39 1.79 -9.59
C PRO A 6 -7.26 1.25 -8.16
N ASN A 7 -6.65 0.08 -7.95
CA ASN A 7 -6.37 -0.50 -6.63
C ASN A 7 -5.41 0.33 -5.74
N ILE A 8 -4.62 1.26 -6.29
CA ILE A 8 -3.82 2.21 -5.49
C ILE A 8 -4.71 3.24 -4.80
N VAL A 9 -5.85 3.59 -5.40
CA VAL A 9 -6.80 4.58 -4.84
C VAL A 9 -7.96 3.88 -4.14
N ASN A 10 -8.49 2.85 -4.79
CA ASN A 10 -9.63 2.07 -4.35
C ASN A 10 -9.16 0.88 -3.51
N ARG A 11 -9.21 1.05 -2.19
CA ARG A 11 -8.77 0.03 -1.23
C ARG A 11 -9.64 -1.23 -1.21
N LYS A 12 -10.80 -1.24 -1.87
CA LYS A 12 -11.65 -2.44 -2.00
C LYS A 12 -11.01 -3.47 -2.94
N LEU A 13 -10.21 -3.00 -3.90
CA LEU A 13 -9.55 -3.84 -4.89
C LEU A 13 -8.28 -4.47 -4.33
N ALA A 14 -8.06 -5.73 -4.70
CA ALA A 14 -6.81 -6.46 -4.50
C ALA A 14 -5.94 -6.41 -5.76
N ALA A 15 -6.55 -6.63 -6.93
CA ALA A 15 -5.87 -6.71 -8.21
C ALA A 15 -6.78 -6.25 -9.35
N ILE A 16 -6.19 -6.00 -10.51
CA ILE A 16 -6.89 -5.65 -11.75
C ILE A 16 -6.27 -6.46 -12.86
N THR A 17 -7.12 -7.12 -13.64
CA THR A 17 -6.72 -8.00 -14.73
C THR A 17 -7.14 -7.34 -16.03
N PRO A 18 -6.21 -6.89 -16.89
CA PRO A 18 -6.56 -6.44 -18.23
C PRO A 18 -7.10 -7.64 -19.02
N VAL A 19 -8.17 -7.43 -19.77
CA VAL A 19 -8.79 -8.48 -20.59
C VAL A 19 -8.59 -8.18 -22.06
N LEU A 20 -8.96 -6.98 -22.49
CA LEU A 20 -8.90 -6.57 -23.88
C LEU A 20 -8.61 -5.07 -23.96
N PHE A 21 -7.82 -4.68 -24.96
CA PHE A 21 -7.59 -3.29 -25.28
C PHE A 21 -7.69 -3.11 -26.80
N CYS A 22 -8.61 -2.25 -27.24
CA CYS A 22 -8.89 -2.06 -28.66
C CYS A 22 -8.91 -0.58 -29.00
N GLU A 23 -8.54 -0.25 -30.23
CA GLU A 23 -8.91 0.98 -30.89
C GLU A 23 -10.21 0.76 -31.66
N ILE A 24 -11.10 1.75 -31.62
CA ILE A 24 -12.38 1.72 -32.33
C ILE A 24 -12.46 2.91 -33.27
N THR A 25 -12.77 2.61 -34.53
CA THR A 25 -13.06 3.61 -35.56
C THR A 25 -14.50 3.48 -36.00
N PHE A 26 -15.29 4.53 -35.74
CA PHE A 26 -16.66 4.67 -36.24
C PHE A 26 -16.62 5.30 -37.64
N CYS A 27 -17.34 4.70 -38.57
CA CYS A 27 -17.52 5.19 -39.94
C CYS A 27 -18.72 6.14 -40.04
N CYS A 28 -19.67 6.07 -39.09
CA CYS A 28 -20.84 6.93 -39.06
C CYS A 28 -20.60 8.22 -38.26
N SER A 29 -20.90 9.37 -38.88
CA SER A 29 -20.72 10.70 -38.27
C SER A 29 -21.80 11.07 -37.24
N SER A 30 -22.86 10.27 -37.08
CA SER A 30 -23.93 10.50 -36.10
C SER A 30 -23.53 10.14 -34.67
N VAL A 31 -22.50 9.32 -34.48
CA VAL A 31 -21.96 8.96 -33.16
C VAL A 31 -21.10 10.12 -32.64
N LYS A 32 -21.72 11.06 -31.94
CA LYS A 32 -21.02 12.23 -31.38
C LYS A 32 -20.28 11.94 -30.07
N HIS A 33 -20.79 11.00 -29.28
CA HIS A 33 -20.21 10.62 -27.97
C HIS A 33 -20.22 9.10 -27.83
N ILE A 34 -19.06 8.47 -27.99
CA ILE A 34 -18.94 7.01 -27.91
C ILE A 34 -19.41 6.46 -26.56
N ARG A 35 -19.30 7.24 -25.48
CA ARG A 35 -19.83 6.87 -24.16
C ARG A 35 -21.34 6.56 -24.16
N ASP A 36 -22.12 7.14 -25.07
CA ASP A 36 -23.57 6.94 -25.11
C ASP A 36 -23.94 5.58 -25.73
N ILE A 37 -22.97 4.91 -26.38
CA ILE A 37 -23.14 3.56 -26.93
C ILE A 37 -23.03 2.50 -25.82
N PHE A 38 -22.22 2.76 -24.79
CA PHE A 38 -22.00 1.82 -23.72
C PHE A 38 -22.90 2.17 -22.53
N THR A 39 -23.92 1.36 -22.30
CA THR A 39 -24.74 1.43 -21.08
C THR A 39 -24.44 0.27 -20.15
N ARG A 40 -24.69 0.45 -18.85
CA ARG A 40 -24.52 -0.61 -17.87
C ARG A 40 -25.41 -1.81 -18.22
N GLU A 41 -26.63 -1.55 -18.68
CA GLU A 41 -27.63 -2.56 -19.03
C GLU A 41 -27.18 -3.39 -20.24
N ALA A 42 -26.68 -2.73 -21.30
CA ALA A 42 -26.17 -3.42 -22.48
C ALA A 42 -24.94 -4.27 -22.14
N LEU A 43 -24.02 -3.72 -21.36
CA LEU A 43 -22.84 -4.45 -20.90
C LEU A 43 -23.23 -5.66 -20.05
N LEU A 44 -24.09 -5.47 -19.05
CA LEU A 44 -24.52 -6.56 -18.17
C LEU A 44 -25.24 -7.68 -18.95
N TYR A 45 -26.04 -7.32 -19.95
CA TYR A 45 -26.73 -8.29 -20.81
C TYR A 45 -25.75 -9.15 -21.61
N GLU A 46 -24.72 -8.57 -22.21
CA GLU A 46 -23.76 -9.33 -23.01
C GLU A 46 -22.78 -10.13 -22.14
N ILE A 47 -22.30 -9.55 -21.03
CA ILE A 47 -21.39 -10.19 -20.08
C ILE A 47 -21.99 -11.49 -19.50
N ARG A 48 -23.31 -11.51 -19.23
CA ARG A 48 -24.03 -12.71 -18.75
C ARG A 48 -23.97 -13.90 -19.70
N LYS A 49 -23.74 -13.66 -20.99
CA LYS A 49 -23.62 -14.73 -22.00
C LYS A 49 -22.23 -15.34 -22.03
N ILE A 50 -21.25 -14.73 -21.34
CA ILE A 50 -19.85 -15.12 -21.36
C ILE A 50 -19.54 -15.89 -20.08
N PRO A 51 -19.30 -17.22 -20.15
CA PRO A 51 -19.06 -18.05 -18.96
C PRO A 51 -17.78 -17.68 -18.22
N ASN A 52 -16.77 -17.19 -18.95
CA ASN A 52 -15.49 -16.76 -18.42
C ASN A 52 -15.15 -15.37 -18.94
N LEU A 53 -15.19 -14.36 -18.09
CA LEU A 53 -14.95 -12.97 -18.46
C LEU A 53 -13.56 -12.71 -19.06
N LYS A 54 -12.59 -13.61 -18.86
CA LYS A 54 -11.28 -13.53 -19.52
C LYS A 54 -11.30 -13.90 -21.01
N SER A 55 -12.38 -14.52 -21.48
CA SER A 55 -12.56 -14.91 -22.88
C SER A 55 -13.27 -13.85 -23.73
N VAL A 56 -13.46 -12.64 -23.19
CA VAL A 56 -14.03 -11.51 -23.93
C VAL A 56 -13.16 -11.20 -25.15
N THR A 57 -13.79 -11.15 -26.33
CA THR A 57 -13.16 -10.81 -27.60
C THR A 57 -13.65 -9.44 -28.11
N PRO A 58 -12.99 -8.87 -29.13
CA PRO A 58 -13.48 -7.66 -29.81
C PRO A 58 -14.94 -7.74 -30.31
N ASP A 59 -15.49 -8.95 -30.49
CA ASP A 59 -16.88 -9.14 -30.94
C ASP A 59 -17.90 -8.64 -29.90
N LEU A 60 -17.57 -8.62 -28.61
CA LEU A 60 -18.41 -7.98 -27.58
C LEU A 60 -18.66 -6.51 -27.93
N ILE A 61 -17.61 -5.80 -28.35
CA ILE A 61 -17.72 -4.40 -28.74
C ILE A 61 -18.56 -4.27 -30.01
N LYS A 62 -18.39 -5.16 -30.99
CA LYS A 62 -19.22 -5.17 -32.21
C LYS A 62 -20.68 -5.35 -31.88
N LEU A 63 -21.04 -6.27 -30.97
CA LEU A 63 -22.43 -6.51 -30.58
C LEU A 63 -23.11 -5.25 -30.01
N ILE A 64 -22.36 -4.44 -29.26
CA ILE A 64 -22.87 -3.20 -28.68
C ILE A 64 -22.88 -2.07 -29.73
N ALA A 65 -21.77 -1.90 -30.46
CA ALA A 65 -21.56 -0.79 -31.39
C ALA A 65 -22.32 -0.94 -32.72
N LYS A 66 -22.59 -2.17 -33.19
CA LYS A 66 -23.25 -2.44 -34.48
C LYS A 66 -24.66 -1.85 -34.56
N ASN A 67 -25.35 -1.71 -33.43
CA ASN A 67 -26.65 -1.06 -33.36
C ASN A 67 -26.60 0.44 -33.75
N TYR A 68 -25.42 1.04 -33.72
CA TYR A 68 -25.18 2.45 -34.02
C TYR A 68 -24.38 2.64 -35.31
N ASP A 69 -23.48 1.72 -35.63
CA ASP A 69 -22.68 1.73 -36.85
C ASP A 69 -22.37 0.29 -37.30
N GLU A 70 -23.02 -0.15 -38.38
CA GLU A 70 -22.82 -1.50 -38.92
C GLU A 70 -21.40 -1.74 -39.47
N ASN A 71 -20.67 -0.67 -39.81
CA ASN A 71 -19.34 -0.73 -40.41
C ASN A 71 -18.23 -0.39 -39.42
N VAL A 72 -18.51 -0.39 -38.11
CA VAL A 72 -17.52 -0.11 -37.06
C VAL A 72 -16.29 -1.02 -37.21
N VAL A 73 -15.11 -0.40 -37.22
CA VAL A 73 -13.82 -1.12 -37.28
C VAL A 73 -13.24 -1.20 -35.87
N ILE A 74 -12.84 -2.40 -35.49
CA ILE A 74 -12.29 -2.69 -34.16
C ILE A 74 -10.99 -3.43 -34.34
N THR A 75 -9.92 -2.84 -33.83
CA THR A 75 -8.56 -3.38 -33.90
C THR A 75 -8.03 -3.56 -32.49
N GLU A 76 -7.48 -4.74 -32.19
CA GLU A 76 -6.72 -4.91 -30.96
C GLU A 76 -5.51 -3.97 -30.97
N SER A 77 -5.21 -3.40 -29.80
CA SER A 77 -4.23 -2.35 -29.64
C SER A 77 -3.46 -2.56 -28.34
N THR A 78 -2.34 -1.87 -28.16
CA THR A 78 -1.52 -1.92 -26.96
C THR A 78 -1.52 -0.61 -26.19
N CYS A 79 -1.04 -0.63 -24.95
CA CYS A 79 -0.84 0.60 -24.18
C CYS A 79 0.20 1.53 -24.80
N ASP A 80 1.15 0.98 -25.57
CA ASP A 80 2.17 1.75 -26.28
C ASP A 80 1.55 2.45 -27.49
N ASP A 81 0.75 1.74 -28.30
CA ASP A 81 -0.02 2.34 -29.41
C ASP A 81 -0.91 3.48 -28.91
N PHE A 82 -1.61 3.28 -27.78
CA PHE A 82 -2.38 4.34 -27.14
C PHE A 82 -1.50 5.52 -26.73
N SER A 83 -0.30 5.28 -26.20
CA SER A 83 0.58 6.35 -25.72
C SER A 83 1.14 7.18 -26.87
N ASP A 84 1.49 6.52 -27.98
CA ASP A 84 2.06 7.13 -29.18
C ASP A 84 1.00 7.85 -30.04
N SER A 85 -0.27 7.43 -29.93
CA SER A 85 -1.38 8.04 -30.66
C SER A 85 -1.80 9.39 -30.06
N SER A 86 -1.90 10.41 -30.93
CA SER A 86 -2.37 11.76 -30.58
C SER A 86 -3.90 11.88 -30.63
N GLU A 87 -4.56 11.03 -31.40
CA GLU A 87 -6.00 10.94 -31.60
C GLU A 87 -6.48 9.49 -31.49
N GLY A 88 -7.76 9.23 -31.78
CA GLY A 88 -8.35 7.91 -31.70
C GLY A 88 -9.16 7.66 -30.42
N ILE A 89 -9.97 6.60 -30.47
CA ILE A 89 -10.82 6.18 -29.36
C ILE A 89 -10.48 4.76 -28.98
N PHE A 90 -10.08 4.58 -27.74
CA PHE A 90 -9.57 3.32 -27.22
C PHE A 90 -10.47 2.81 -26.12
N VAL A 91 -10.74 1.51 -26.11
CA VAL A 91 -11.58 0.86 -25.10
C VAL A 91 -10.79 -0.23 -24.40
N SER A 92 -10.78 -0.17 -23.07
CA SER A 92 -10.13 -1.12 -22.19
C SER A 92 -11.17 -1.91 -21.40
N PHE A 93 -11.15 -3.22 -21.54
CA PHE A 93 -11.91 -4.16 -20.73
C PHE A 93 -11.02 -4.75 -19.64
N ARG A 94 -11.54 -4.77 -18.41
CA ARG A 94 -10.79 -5.17 -17.22
C ARG A 94 -11.67 -5.95 -16.26
N ILE A 95 -11.07 -6.84 -15.50
CA ILE A 95 -11.69 -7.48 -14.34
C ILE A 95 -11.06 -6.90 -13.09
N LEU A 96 -11.88 -6.28 -12.25
CA LEU A 96 -11.52 -5.77 -10.94
C LEU A 96 -11.72 -6.88 -9.91
N LEU A 97 -10.64 -7.27 -9.23
CA LEU A 97 -10.66 -8.35 -8.23
C LEU A 97 -10.71 -7.75 -6.83
N GLY A 98 -11.73 -8.10 -6.05
CA GLY A 98 -11.95 -7.60 -4.70
C GLY A 98 -11.03 -8.26 -3.67
N ARG A 99 -10.79 -7.58 -2.53
CA ARG A 99 -10.07 -8.18 -1.39
C ARG A 99 -10.81 -9.31 -0.70
N LYS A 100 -12.14 -9.31 -0.80
CA LYS A 100 -12.97 -10.45 -0.42
C LYS A 100 -12.90 -11.50 -1.52
N LYS A 101 -12.78 -12.77 -1.14
CA LYS A 101 -12.71 -13.89 -2.09
C LYS A 101 -14.00 -13.94 -2.91
N ASN A 102 -13.89 -14.26 -4.20
CA ASN A 102 -15.01 -14.40 -5.14
C ASN A 102 -15.86 -13.14 -5.33
N VAL A 103 -15.29 -11.95 -5.08
CA VAL A 103 -15.93 -10.68 -5.45
C VAL A 103 -15.16 -10.10 -6.62
N GLU A 104 -15.82 -10.02 -7.77
CA GLU A 104 -15.27 -9.46 -9.00
C GLU A 104 -16.25 -8.49 -9.65
N CYS A 105 -15.71 -7.55 -10.42
CA CYS A 105 -16.47 -6.55 -11.16
C CYS A 105 -15.83 -6.40 -12.53
N PHE A 106 -16.64 -6.33 -13.57
CA PHE A 106 -16.15 -6.02 -14.91
C PHE A 106 -16.11 -4.51 -15.10
N GLU A 107 -15.05 -3.97 -15.68
CA GLU A 107 -14.89 -2.54 -15.92
C GLU A 107 -14.57 -2.30 -17.39
N VAL A 108 -15.27 -1.33 -17.98
CA VAL A 108 -14.99 -0.81 -19.32
C VAL A 108 -14.53 0.63 -19.18
N VAL A 109 -13.37 0.94 -19.75
CA VAL A 109 -12.82 2.29 -19.77
C VAL A 109 -12.66 2.76 -21.21
N ILE A 110 -13.32 3.86 -21.54
CA ILE A 110 -13.27 4.48 -22.86
C ILE A 110 -12.38 5.71 -22.80
N PHE A 111 -11.34 5.75 -23.61
CA PHE A 111 -10.44 6.88 -23.76
C PHE A 111 -10.71 7.56 -25.10
N ASP A 112 -11.10 8.83 -25.04
CA ASP A 112 -11.24 9.69 -26.22
C ASP A 112 -10.09 10.69 -26.19
N LYS A 113 -9.09 10.46 -27.06
CA LYS A 113 -7.89 11.30 -27.13
C LYS A 113 -8.20 12.71 -27.62
N LYS A 114 -9.14 12.84 -28.57
CA LYS A 114 -9.52 14.12 -29.17
C LYS A 114 -10.17 15.03 -28.13
N ASN A 115 -11.13 14.50 -27.38
CA ASN A 115 -11.83 15.24 -26.32
C ASN A 115 -11.08 15.22 -24.97
N LYS A 116 -9.95 14.49 -24.89
CA LYS A 116 -9.15 14.32 -23.66
C LYS A 116 -9.99 13.80 -22.48
N THR A 117 -10.85 12.83 -22.76
CA THR A 117 -11.73 12.23 -21.75
C THR A 117 -11.41 10.76 -21.51
N ALA A 118 -11.63 10.32 -20.28
CA ALA A 118 -11.66 8.92 -19.89
C ALA A 118 -12.99 8.64 -19.18
N THR A 119 -13.79 7.74 -19.72
CA THR A 119 -15.09 7.34 -19.16
C THR A 119 -14.99 5.94 -18.56
N PHE A 120 -15.51 5.76 -17.36
CA PHE A 120 -15.45 4.50 -16.63
C PHE A 120 -16.85 3.94 -16.43
N PHE A 121 -17.04 2.66 -16.77
CA PHE A 121 -18.26 1.90 -16.54
C PHE A 121 -17.91 0.66 -15.73
N ALA A 122 -18.48 0.53 -14.53
CA ALA A 122 -18.35 -0.68 -13.75
C ALA A 122 -19.65 -1.48 -13.79
N VAL A 123 -19.51 -2.79 -14.01
CA VAL A 123 -20.61 -3.72 -14.16
C VAL A 123 -20.40 -4.88 -13.20
N GLN A 124 -21.35 -5.04 -12.30
CA GLN A 124 -21.37 -6.11 -11.31
C GLN A 124 -22.78 -6.70 -11.29
N GLU A 125 -22.87 -8.04 -11.22
CA GLU A 125 -24.15 -8.75 -11.28
C GLU A 125 -24.99 -8.59 -10.02
N TYR A 126 -24.33 -8.51 -8.86
CA TYR A 126 -24.96 -8.36 -7.56
C TYR A 126 -24.61 -7.01 -6.93
N ASP A 127 -25.60 -6.34 -6.35
CA ASP A 127 -25.44 -5.04 -5.68
C ASP A 127 -24.84 -5.15 -4.26
N THR A 128 -24.31 -6.32 -3.89
CA THR A 128 -23.57 -6.55 -2.65
C THR A 128 -22.08 -6.46 -2.89
N ASP A 129 -21.33 -5.91 -1.93
CA ASP A 129 -19.86 -5.79 -2.02
C ASP A 129 -19.34 -5.03 -3.26
N ILE A 130 -20.04 -3.95 -3.61
CA ILE A 130 -19.73 -3.06 -4.75
C ILE A 130 -18.26 -2.62 -4.74
N LEU A 131 -17.52 -3.08 -5.76
CA LEU A 131 -16.08 -2.81 -5.91
C LEU A 131 -15.78 -1.45 -6.52
N ALA A 132 -16.58 -1.01 -7.50
CA ALA A 132 -16.42 0.25 -8.22
C ALA A 132 -17.79 0.94 -8.38
N THR A 133 -17.81 2.20 -8.82
CA THR A 133 -19.05 2.97 -8.93
C THR A 133 -19.98 2.37 -9.98
N LEU A 134 -21.21 1.99 -9.59
CA LEU A 134 -22.17 1.36 -10.51
C LEU A 134 -22.82 2.34 -11.50
N PHE A 135 -22.56 3.63 -11.34
CA PHE A 135 -22.87 4.65 -12.34
C PHE A 135 -21.59 5.07 -13.08
N PRO A 136 -21.71 5.49 -14.35
CA PRO A 136 -20.59 5.99 -15.11
C PRO A 136 -20.09 7.33 -14.57
N TYR A 137 -18.78 7.55 -14.67
CA TYR A 137 -18.18 8.85 -14.44
C TYR A 137 -17.12 9.16 -15.49
N HIS A 138 -16.91 10.45 -15.73
CA HIS A 138 -16.00 10.95 -16.76
C HIS A 138 -14.90 11.78 -16.12
N ILE A 139 -13.65 11.51 -16.50
CA ILE A 139 -12.53 12.38 -16.19
C ILE A 139 -12.17 13.14 -17.47
N GLU A 140 -12.15 14.47 -17.41
CA GLU A 140 -11.86 15.35 -18.55
C GLU A 140 -10.70 16.28 -18.20
N LEU A 141 -9.76 16.47 -19.14
CA LEU A 141 -8.81 17.57 -19.12
C LEU A 141 -9.28 18.65 -20.11
N THR A 142 -9.82 19.75 -19.58
CA THR A 142 -10.37 20.82 -20.41
C THR A 142 -9.28 21.55 -21.20
N LEU A 143 -9.68 22.30 -22.22
CA LEU A 143 -8.77 23.15 -23.01
C LEU A 143 -8.07 24.22 -22.15
N GLU A 144 -8.73 24.66 -21.08
CA GLU A 144 -8.17 25.61 -20.10
C GLU A 144 -7.16 24.96 -19.13
N GLY A 145 -6.93 23.65 -19.25
CA GLY A 145 -6.02 22.89 -18.38
C GLY A 145 -6.64 22.46 -17.05
N ASN A 146 -7.97 22.54 -16.91
CA ASN A 146 -8.66 22.11 -15.69
C ASN A 146 -8.97 20.62 -15.74
N LEU A 147 -8.71 19.91 -14.64
CA LEU A 147 -9.15 18.54 -14.46
C LEU A 147 -10.56 18.52 -13.88
N ARG A 148 -11.47 17.77 -14.51
CA ARG A 148 -12.87 17.66 -14.08
C ARG A 148 -13.28 16.19 -13.93
N ILE A 149 -14.09 15.89 -12.92
CA ILE A 149 -14.86 14.66 -12.83
C ILE A 149 -16.33 15.00 -12.97
N THR A 150 -17.04 14.33 -13.88
CA THR A 150 -18.46 14.57 -14.17
C THR A 150 -19.25 13.29 -14.00
N LEU A 151 -20.44 13.42 -13.40
CA LEU A 151 -21.45 12.37 -13.24
C LEU A 151 -22.62 12.65 -14.18
N ASN A 152 -23.38 11.61 -14.54
CA ASN A 152 -24.50 11.74 -15.49
C ASN A 152 -25.78 12.25 -14.84
N SER A 153 -26.03 11.91 -13.57
CA SER A 153 -27.24 12.30 -12.86
C SER A 153 -26.91 13.00 -11.54
N PHE A 154 -27.86 13.79 -11.05
CA PHE A 154 -27.77 14.38 -9.71
C PHE A 154 -27.93 13.32 -8.61
N GLU A 155 -28.73 12.28 -8.86
CA GLU A 155 -28.98 11.18 -7.92
C GLU A 155 -27.69 10.42 -7.57
N ASP A 156 -26.76 10.29 -8.52
CA ASP A 156 -25.45 9.68 -8.29
C ASP A 156 -24.59 10.50 -7.32
N ALA A 157 -24.78 11.82 -7.28
CA ALA A 157 -23.95 12.74 -6.50
C ALA A 157 -24.13 12.58 -4.98
N ASP A 158 -25.28 12.08 -4.55
CA ASP A 158 -25.61 11.87 -3.13
C ASP A 158 -25.19 10.47 -2.63
N THR A 159 -24.35 9.75 -3.39
CA THR A 159 -23.87 8.42 -3.02
C THR A 159 -22.48 8.45 -2.36
N SER A 160 -22.21 7.48 -1.48
CA SER A 160 -20.85 7.27 -0.94
C SER A 160 -19.79 7.00 -2.02
N SER A 161 -20.21 6.53 -3.19
CA SER A 161 -19.37 6.37 -4.37
C SER A 161 -18.93 7.72 -4.95
N ALA A 162 -19.84 8.71 -5.03
CA ALA A 162 -19.50 10.06 -5.46
C ALA A 162 -18.62 10.80 -4.45
N GLU A 163 -18.89 10.62 -3.15
CA GLU A 163 -17.99 11.12 -2.09
C GLU A 163 -16.57 10.55 -2.25
N TRP A 164 -16.44 9.26 -2.57
CA TRP A 164 -15.13 8.64 -2.83
C TRP A 164 -14.44 9.24 -4.07
N LEU A 165 -15.19 9.49 -5.16
CA LEU A 165 -14.65 10.13 -6.37
C LEU A 165 -14.09 11.51 -6.05
N SER A 166 -14.80 12.32 -5.27
CA SER A 166 -14.35 13.65 -4.85
C SER A 166 -13.16 13.59 -3.85
N ASP A 167 -13.35 12.90 -2.73
CA ASP A 167 -12.41 12.97 -1.61
C ASP A 167 -11.15 12.14 -1.80
N LYS A 168 -11.24 11.04 -2.55
CA LYS A 168 -10.14 10.08 -2.69
C LYS A 168 -9.56 10.13 -4.10
N LEU A 169 -10.36 9.93 -5.13
CA LEU A 169 -9.87 9.85 -6.50
C LEU A 169 -9.37 11.22 -6.99
N PHE A 170 -10.21 12.25 -6.96
CA PHE A 170 -9.84 13.58 -7.44
C PHE A 170 -8.64 14.14 -6.68
N SER A 171 -8.67 14.05 -5.34
CA SER A 171 -7.53 14.42 -4.48
C SER A 171 -6.23 13.69 -4.83
N LYS A 172 -6.30 12.45 -5.30
CA LYS A 172 -5.12 11.67 -5.72
C LYS A 172 -4.66 12.05 -7.11
N LEU A 173 -5.59 12.25 -8.05
CA LEU A 173 -5.30 12.74 -9.41
C LEU A 173 -4.57 14.09 -9.36
N MET A 174 -5.05 15.05 -8.57
CA MET A 174 -4.40 16.36 -8.40
C MET A 174 -2.96 16.23 -7.88
N LYS A 175 -2.73 15.36 -6.89
CA LYS A 175 -1.37 15.09 -6.41
C LYS A 175 -0.48 14.48 -7.48
N TRP A 176 -1.03 13.63 -8.35
CA TRP A 176 -0.27 13.06 -9.45
C TRP A 176 0.07 14.09 -10.52
N THR A 177 -0.83 15.03 -10.81
CA THR A 177 -0.55 16.13 -11.75
C THR A 177 0.50 17.11 -11.24
N GLU A 178 0.60 17.30 -9.91
CA GLU A 178 1.61 18.17 -9.29
C GLU A 178 3.02 17.57 -9.30
N ASN A 179 3.13 16.23 -9.29
CA ASN A 179 4.42 15.56 -9.31
C ASN A 179 4.98 15.55 -10.74
N LYS A 180 5.90 16.47 -11.05
CA LYS A 180 6.75 16.38 -12.24
C LYS A 180 7.71 15.19 -12.08
N THR A 181 7.26 13.99 -12.38
CA THR A 181 8.16 12.84 -12.54
C THR A 181 8.99 13.04 -13.79
N ASN A 182 10.31 13.15 -13.64
CA ASN A 182 11.22 13.04 -14.79
C ASN A 182 11.02 11.67 -15.42
N PRO A 183 10.68 11.58 -16.72
CA PRO A 183 10.45 10.30 -17.40
C PRO A 183 11.61 9.33 -17.25
N GLU A 184 12.85 9.84 -17.25
CA GLU A 184 14.09 9.07 -17.08
C GLU A 184 14.19 8.32 -15.74
N ASN A 185 13.42 8.72 -14.72
CA ASN A 185 13.42 8.08 -13.40
C ASN A 185 12.25 7.11 -13.19
N ILE A 186 11.38 6.93 -14.19
CA ILE A 186 10.24 6.01 -14.10
C ILE A 186 10.73 4.61 -14.49
N ILE A 187 11.08 3.80 -13.49
CA ILE A 187 11.33 2.38 -13.69
C ILE A 187 9.98 1.66 -13.66
N THR A 188 9.55 1.16 -14.82
CA THR A 188 8.33 0.34 -14.93
C THR A 188 8.61 -1.09 -14.46
N SER A 189 7.60 -1.70 -13.82
CA SER A 189 7.66 -3.12 -13.48
C SER A 189 7.56 -3.97 -14.75
N LEU A 190 8.42 -4.99 -14.86
CA LEU A 190 8.33 -6.00 -15.93
C LEU A 190 7.04 -6.82 -15.87
N SER A 191 6.32 -6.79 -14.74
CA SER A 191 5.04 -7.47 -14.55
C SER A 191 5.10 -8.96 -14.92
N LEU A 192 6.16 -9.64 -14.47
CA LEU A 192 6.49 -11.04 -14.78
C LEU A 192 5.47 -12.09 -14.32
N VAL A 193 4.41 -11.69 -13.63
CA VAL A 193 3.37 -12.58 -13.11
C VAL A 193 2.02 -11.91 -13.35
N ALA A 194 1.07 -12.67 -13.90
CA ALA A 194 -0.28 -12.20 -14.13
C ALA A 194 -1.02 -11.96 -12.79
N ALA A 195 -1.70 -10.81 -12.68
CA ALA A 195 -2.26 -10.33 -11.43
C ALA A 195 -3.41 -11.22 -10.88
N ASP A 196 -4.19 -11.79 -11.78
CA ASP A 196 -5.24 -12.78 -11.54
C ASP A 196 -4.69 -14.13 -11.08
N GLU A 197 -3.65 -14.65 -11.74
CA GLU A 197 -3.01 -15.91 -11.34
C GLU A 197 -2.45 -15.80 -9.92
N TYR A 198 -1.73 -14.70 -9.64
CA TYR A 198 -1.25 -14.38 -8.30
C TYR A 198 -2.41 -14.27 -7.31
N TYR A 199 -3.46 -13.50 -7.64
CA TYR A 199 -4.60 -13.28 -6.76
C TYR A 199 -5.29 -14.60 -6.38
N ASN A 200 -5.55 -15.46 -7.37
CA ASN A 200 -6.22 -16.75 -7.17
C ASN A 200 -5.36 -17.67 -6.30
N LEU A 201 -4.09 -17.86 -6.68
CA LEU A 201 -3.19 -18.73 -5.92
C LEU A 201 -2.96 -18.21 -4.50
N TYR A 202 -2.78 -16.89 -4.31
CA TYR A 202 -2.61 -16.30 -2.99
C TYR A 202 -3.81 -16.59 -2.09
N ASN A 203 -5.03 -16.45 -2.60
CA ASN A 203 -6.24 -16.74 -1.84
C ASN A 203 -6.38 -18.23 -1.51
N ASP A 204 -5.92 -19.11 -2.38
CA ASP A 204 -5.95 -20.55 -2.13
C ASP A 204 -4.91 -20.96 -1.08
N LEU A 205 -3.66 -20.49 -1.20
CA LEU A 205 -2.64 -20.70 -0.18
C LEU A 205 -3.05 -20.07 1.17
N LYS A 206 -3.64 -18.88 1.15
CA LYS A 206 -4.17 -18.23 2.35
C LYS A 206 -5.26 -19.08 3.00
N SER A 207 -6.19 -19.62 2.22
CA SER A 207 -7.25 -20.50 2.73
C SER A 207 -6.69 -21.80 3.30
N LYS A 208 -5.67 -22.36 2.64
CA LYS A 208 -5.02 -23.63 3.01
C LYS A 208 -4.18 -23.51 4.30
N TYR A 209 -3.42 -22.43 4.45
CA TYR A 209 -2.36 -22.37 5.47
C TYR A 209 -2.60 -21.36 6.60
N SER A 210 -3.24 -20.22 6.32
CA SER A 210 -3.12 -19.05 7.21
C SER A 210 -3.68 -19.29 8.62
N LYS A 211 -4.82 -19.99 8.74
CA LYS A 211 -5.46 -20.25 10.04
C LYS A 211 -4.55 -21.10 10.93
N GLN A 212 -4.14 -22.27 10.43
CA GLN A 212 -3.31 -23.21 11.17
C GLN A 212 -1.94 -22.62 11.54
N LEU A 213 -1.28 -21.95 10.59
CA LEU A 213 0.05 -21.37 10.83
C LEU A 213 0.04 -20.25 11.86
N VAL A 214 -1.02 -19.42 11.89
CA VAL A 214 -1.18 -18.36 12.89
C VAL A 214 -1.48 -18.94 14.26
N GLU A 215 -2.33 -19.97 14.35
CA GLU A 215 -2.70 -20.64 15.60
C GLU A 215 -1.52 -21.41 16.23
N MET A 216 -0.70 -22.07 15.41
CA MET A 216 0.44 -22.86 15.88
C MET A 216 1.72 -22.05 16.11
N TRP A 217 1.71 -20.74 15.84
CA TRP A 217 2.92 -19.92 15.91
C TRP A 217 3.49 -19.86 17.33
N PRO A 218 4.82 -20.06 17.56
CA PRO A 218 5.32 -20.20 18.91
C PRO A 218 5.29 -18.86 19.65
N GLU A 219 4.66 -18.80 20.84
CA GLU A 219 4.62 -17.57 21.66
C GLU A 219 6.03 -17.03 21.96
N LYS A 220 6.99 -17.95 22.15
CA LYS A 220 8.40 -17.64 22.41
C LYS A 220 9.10 -16.97 21.21
N ALA A 221 8.52 -16.99 20.02
CA ALA A 221 9.08 -16.34 18.83
C ALA A 221 9.02 -14.79 18.90
N LYS A 222 8.25 -14.21 19.84
CA LYS A 222 8.14 -12.74 20.08
C LYS A 222 7.91 -11.92 18.80
N THR A 223 7.22 -12.50 17.82
CA THR A 223 6.98 -11.94 16.48
C THR A 223 5.49 -11.99 16.19
N ASP A 224 4.99 -11.06 15.37
CA ASP A 224 3.58 -11.05 14.96
C ASP A 224 3.34 -12.12 13.87
N PRO A 225 2.64 -13.22 14.17
CA PRO A 225 2.42 -14.30 13.22
C PRO A 225 1.68 -13.83 11.96
N LYS A 226 0.75 -12.87 12.09
CA LYS A 226 -0.02 -12.39 10.93
C LYS A 226 0.92 -11.71 9.94
N LYS A 227 1.90 -10.95 10.42
CA LYS A 227 2.86 -10.28 9.55
C LYS A 227 3.64 -11.30 8.72
N TYR A 228 4.31 -12.26 9.36
CA TYR A 228 5.19 -13.22 8.66
C TYR A 228 4.41 -14.21 7.80
N VAL A 229 3.29 -14.74 8.30
CA VAL A 229 2.50 -15.73 7.56
C VAL A 229 1.97 -15.16 6.24
N PHE A 230 1.36 -13.97 6.26
CA PHE A 230 0.81 -13.41 5.02
C PHE A 230 1.90 -12.89 4.06
N GLU A 231 3.06 -12.49 4.58
CA GLU A 231 4.23 -12.07 3.80
C GLU A 231 4.87 -13.27 3.08
N ASP A 232 5.18 -14.36 3.80
CA ASP A 232 5.77 -15.56 3.19
C ASP A 232 4.79 -16.28 2.25
N LEU A 233 3.47 -16.25 2.53
CA LEU A 233 2.46 -16.72 1.58
C LEU A 233 2.46 -15.90 0.29
N ALA A 234 2.65 -14.58 0.37
CA ALA A 234 2.72 -13.71 -0.80
C ALA A 234 3.97 -14.00 -1.64
N ILE A 235 5.13 -14.18 -0.99
CA ILE A 235 6.39 -14.52 -1.66
C ILE A 235 6.29 -15.90 -2.31
N ALA A 236 5.79 -16.90 -1.60
CA ALA A 236 5.56 -18.24 -2.14
C ALA A 236 4.63 -18.21 -3.36
N THR A 237 3.54 -17.45 -3.28
CA THR A 237 2.62 -17.26 -4.42
C THR A 237 3.37 -16.72 -5.64
N TYR A 238 4.14 -15.64 -5.47
CA TYR A 238 4.86 -15.01 -6.57
C TYR A 238 5.85 -15.98 -7.23
N LEU A 239 6.66 -16.68 -6.43
CA LEU A 239 7.63 -17.67 -6.91
C LEU A 239 6.95 -18.79 -7.69
N ILE A 240 5.86 -19.35 -7.16
CA ILE A 240 5.11 -20.42 -7.82
C ILE A 240 4.53 -19.96 -9.15
N CYS A 241 3.89 -18.79 -9.20
CA CYS A 241 3.38 -18.25 -10.45
C CYS A 241 4.50 -18.00 -11.47
N LEU A 242 5.60 -17.40 -11.02
CA LEU A 242 6.77 -17.15 -11.87
C LEU A 242 7.33 -18.45 -12.45
N TRP A 243 7.48 -19.49 -11.63
CA TRP A 243 7.99 -20.79 -12.06
C TRP A 243 7.07 -21.50 -13.05
N ARG A 244 5.75 -21.40 -12.86
CA ARG A 244 4.76 -21.91 -13.82
C ARG A 244 4.88 -21.18 -15.17
N GLN A 245 4.99 -19.85 -15.14
CA GLN A 245 5.14 -19.04 -16.34
C GLN A 245 6.45 -19.32 -17.08
N LEU A 246 7.54 -19.51 -16.35
CA LEU A 246 8.85 -19.89 -16.90
C LEU A 246 8.92 -21.37 -17.31
N GLN A 247 7.88 -22.17 -17.05
CA GLN A 247 7.86 -23.62 -17.27
C GLN A 247 9.09 -24.31 -16.67
N THR A 248 9.49 -23.87 -15.47
CA THR A 248 10.69 -24.40 -14.81
C THR A 248 10.41 -25.79 -14.26
N GLU A 249 11.06 -26.80 -14.85
CA GLU A 249 11.04 -28.18 -14.35
C GLU A 249 12.09 -28.39 -13.24
N ASP A 250 11.91 -29.44 -12.43
CA ASP A 250 12.87 -29.91 -11.42
C ASP A 250 13.40 -28.81 -10.47
N ILE A 251 12.50 -28.01 -9.93
CA ILE A 251 12.86 -26.95 -8.98
C ILE A 251 13.49 -27.57 -7.73
N ASN A 252 14.71 -27.12 -7.46
CA ASN A 252 15.50 -27.41 -6.28
C ASN A 252 16.09 -26.09 -5.77
N PHE A 253 15.42 -25.48 -4.78
CA PHE A 253 15.80 -24.16 -4.30
C PHE A 253 16.67 -24.19 -3.04
N VAL A 254 17.49 -23.16 -2.86
CA VAL A 254 18.18 -22.86 -1.61
C VAL A 254 17.79 -21.46 -1.15
N ASP A 255 17.15 -21.36 0.02
CA ASP A 255 16.81 -20.09 0.66
C ASP A 255 17.94 -19.64 1.59
N CYS A 256 18.66 -18.60 1.18
CA CYS A 256 19.85 -18.08 1.84
C CYS A 256 19.46 -16.99 2.85
N GLY A 257 19.63 -17.28 4.14
CA GLY A 257 19.12 -16.43 5.21
C GLY A 257 17.64 -16.66 5.47
N CYS A 258 17.21 -17.93 5.46
CA CYS A 258 15.80 -18.32 5.49
C CYS A 258 15.03 -17.93 6.78
N GLY A 259 15.72 -17.40 7.80
CA GLY A 259 15.10 -16.80 8.97
C GLY A 259 14.15 -17.75 9.70
N ASN A 260 12.85 -17.46 9.64
CA ASN A 260 11.82 -18.25 10.32
C ASN A 260 11.59 -19.65 9.68
N GLY A 261 12.08 -19.90 8.46
CA GLY A 261 11.94 -21.17 7.74
C GLY A 261 10.56 -21.44 7.11
N LEU A 262 9.60 -20.51 7.25
CA LEU A 262 8.22 -20.69 6.80
C LEU A 262 8.11 -20.71 5.27
N LEU A 263 8.83 -19.85 4.56
CA LEU A 263 8.84 -19.85 3.09
C LEU A 263 9.27 -21.22 2.54
N VAL A 264 10.36 -21.78 3.09
CA VAL A 264 10.87 -23.13 2.73
C VAL A 264 9.80 -24.18 2.99
N TYR A 265 9.11 -24.10 4.13
CA TYR A 265 8.02 -25.01 4.46
C TYR A 265 6.89 -24.95 3.43
N ILE A 266 6.36 -23.75 3.14
CA ILE A 266 5.24 -23.57 2.20
C ILE A 266 5.61 -24.11 0.82
N LEU A 267 6.79 -23.77 0.29
CA LEU A 267 7.23 -24.21 -1.03
C LEU A 267 7.37 -25.75 -1.11
N ASN A 268 7.93 -26.39 -0.06
CA ASN A 268 8.00 -27.86 0.00
C ASN A 268 6.60 -28.51 0.07
N GLN A 269 5.66 -27.93 0.82
CA GLN A 269 4.27 -28.44 0.87
C GLN A 269 3.53 -28.26 -0.45
N GLU A 270 3.90 -27.27 -1.27
CA GLU A 270 3.40 -27.09 -2.64
C GLU A 270 4.15 -27.95 -3.69
N GLY A 271 5.06 -28.83 -3.26
CA GLY A 271 5.72 -29.82 -4.10
C GLY A 271 7.10 -29.41 -4.66
N TYR A 272 7.62 -28.24 -4.28
CA TYR A 272 8.92 -27.75 -4.74
C TYR A 272 10.03 -28.18 -3.78
N ARG A 273 11.04 -28.88 -4.28
CA ARG A 273 12.14 -29.35 -3.43
C ARG A 273 13.05 -28.17 -3.07
N GLY A 274 13.54 -28.15 -1.84
CA GLY A 274 14.55 -27.17 -1.45
C GLY A 274 14.84 -27.16 0.04
N CYS A 275 15.86 -26.39 0.41
CA CYS A 275 16.28 -26.24 1.80
C CYS A 275 16.52 -24.77 2.18
N GLY A 276 16.48 -24.49 3.48
CA GLY A 276 16.81 -23.19 4.05
C GLY A 276 18.11 -23.22 4.84
N LEU A 277 18.93 -22.19 4.68
CA LEU A 277 20.16 -21.97 5.44
C LEU A 277 20.05 -20.68 6.24
N ASP A 278 20.37 -20.71 7.53
CA ASP A 278 20.47 -19.50 8.37
C ASP A 278 21.63 -19.67 9.36
N ILE A 279 22.26 -18.56 9.74
CA ILE A 279 23.36 -18.54 10.71
C ILE A 279 22.97 -19.08 12.10
N ARG A 280 21.66 -19.14 12.41
CA ARG A 280 21.15 -19.73 13.64
C ARG A 280 19.74 -20.29 13.42
N SER A 281 19.41 -21.37 14.12
CA SER A 281 18.03 -21.89 14.15
C SER A 281 17.05 -20.87 14.77
N ARG A 282 15.80 -20.85 14.32
CA ARG A 282 14.70 -20.11 14.97
C ARG A 282 13.74 -21.08 15.67
N LYS A 283 12.99 -20.59 16.64
CA LYS A 283 11.97 -21.38 17.36
C LYS A 283 10.85 -21.88 16.47
N THR A 284 10.57 -21.18 15.38
CA THR A 284 9.59 -21.59 14.37
C THR A 284 9.99 -22.86 13.62
N TRP A 285 11.29 -23.21 13.56
CA TRP A 285 11.76 -24.39 12.83
C TRP A 285 11.23 -25.69 13.42
N GLU A 286 10.94 -25.72 14.73
CA GLU A 286 10.34 -26.86 15.43
C GLU A 286 8.95 -27.24 14.84
N LEU A 287 8.30 -26.32 14.13
CA LEU A 287 6.99 -26.54 13.50
C LEU A 287 7.07 -27.12 12.09
N PHE A 288 8.23 -27.05 11.45
CA PHE A 288 8.37 -27.29 10.01
C PHE A 288 9.24 -28.52 9.77
N PRO A 289 8.64 -29.67 9.38
CA PRO A 289 9.39 -30.90 9.09
C PRO A 289 10.05 -30.82 7.69
N VAL A 290 10.91 -29.84 7.47
CA VAL A 290 11.61 -29.58 6.20
C VAL A 290 13.12 -29.36 6.43
N GLN A 291 13.88 -29.33 5.36
CA GLN A 291 15.34 -29.20 5.44
C GLN A 291 15.76 -27.77 5.80
N LEU A 292 15.94 -27.51 7.09
CA LEU A 292 16.48 -26.25 7.61
C LEU A 292 17.81 -26.53 8.30
N LYS A 293 18.86 -25.81 7.92
CA LYS A 293 20.23 -26.05 8.42
C LYS A 293 20.83 -24.79 9.01
N VAL A 294 21.50 -24.97 10.15
CA VAL A 294 22.29 -23.90 10.77
C VAL A 294 23.64 -23.84 10.06
N GLU A 295 23.73 -22.99 9.06
CA GLU A 295 24.89 -22.85 8.18
C GLU A 295 25.01 -21.40 7.70
N ALA A 296 26.23 -20.86 7.76
CA ALA A 296 26.50 -19.52 7.29
C ALA A 296 26.68 -19.51 5.77
N VAL A 297 25.80 -18.80 5.06
CA VAL A 297 26.00 -18.49 3.65
C VAL A 297 27.02 -17.35 3.55
N THR A 298 28.08 -17.57 2.77
CA THR A 298 29.14 -16.58 2.54
C THR A 298 29.24 -16.26 1.05
N PRO A 299 29.97 -15.20 0.67
CA PRO A 299 30.28 -14.92 -0.74
C PRO A 299 30.94 -16.09 -1.49
N PHE A 300 31.50 -17.07 -0.76
CA PHE A 300 32.17 -18.25 -1.32
C PHE A 300 31.28 -19.49 -1.38
N SER A 301 30.04 -19.44 -0.87
CA SER A 301 29.11 -20.56 -0.91
C SER A 301 28.70 -20.88 -2.36
N ILE A 302 28.56 -22.18 -2.66
CA ILE A 302 28.24 -22.73 -3.98
C ILE A 302 27.25 -23.87 -3.77
N PHE A 303 26.19 -23.92 -4.57
CA PHE A 303 25.14 -24.93 -4.51
C PHE A 303 24.95 -25.61 -5.88
N PRO A 304 25.83 -26.55 -6.28
CA PRO A 304 25.86 -27.07 -7.66
C PRO A 304 24.56 -27.73 -8.13
N ASN A 305 23.77 -28.26 -7.20
CA ASN A 305 22.51 -28.95 -7.48
C ASN A 305 21.28 -28.03 -7.39
N ALA A 306 21.46 -26.75 -7.03
CA ALA A 306 20.35 -25.81 -6.88
C ALA A 306 19.99 -25.22 -8.25
N THR A 307 18.71 -25.29 -8.61
CA THR A 307 18.19 -24.59 -9.79
C THR A 307 17.77 -23.17 -9.46
N TRP A 308 17.49 -22.87 -8.18
CA TRP A 308 17.13 -21.53 -7.71
C TRP A 308 17.84 -21.16 -6.42
N ILE A 309 18.36 -19.94 -6.34
CA ILE A 309 18.79 -19.32 -5.07
C ILE A 309 17.81 -18.22 -4.69
N ILE A 310 17.28 -18.29 -3.48
CA ILE A 310 16.33 -17.31 -2.94
C ILE A 310 17.06 -16.47 -1.88
N GLY A 311 16.93 -15.16 -1.98
CA GLY A 311 17.32 -14.18 -0.97
C GLY A 311 16.11 -13.39 -0.52
N ASN A 312 15.35 -13.92 0.44
CA ASN A 312 14.22 -13.23 1.02
C ASN A 312 14.68 -12.32 2.17
N HIS A 313 14.68 -11.00 1.97
CA HIS A 313 15.13 -10.02 2.96
C HIS A 313 16.52 -10.35 3.53
N SER A 314 17.42 -10.80 2.67
CA SER A 314 18.70 -11.42 3.04
C SER A 314 19.79 -10.45 3.51
N ASP A 315 19.42 -9.23 3.95
CA ASP A 315 20.31 -8.18 4.46
C ASP A 315 21.60 -8.02 3.63
N GLU A 316 22.76 -8.27 4.25
CA GLU A 316 24.11 -8.12 3.69
C GLU A 316 24.38 -9.10 2.53
N LEU A 317 23.62 -10.19 2.42
CA LEU A 317 23.71 -11.13 1.31
C LEU A 317 23.00 -10.65 0.05
N THR A 318 22.11 -9.66 0.14
CA THR A 318 21.34 -9.14 -1.01
C THR A 318 22.18 -8.95 -2.29
N PRO A 319 23.33 -8.25 -2.28
CA PRO A 319 24.16 -8.12 -3.49
C PRO A 319 24.89 -9.42 -3.88
N TRP A 320 25.08 -10.35 -2.94
CA TRP A 320 25.79 -11.60 -3.15
C TRP A 320 24.92 -12.72 -3.74
N ILE A 321 23.60 -12.70 -3.54
CA ILE A 321 22.70 -13.75 -4.05
C ILE A 321 22.86 -14.00 -5.56
N PRO A 322 22.87 -12.98 -6.44
CA PRO A 322 23.08 -13.20 -7.87
C PRO A 322 24.47 -13.79 -8.19
N VAL A 323 25.50 -13.37 -7.44
CA VAL A 323 26.86 -13.87 -7.60
C VAL A 323 26.94 -15.35 -7.20
N ILE A 324 26.36 -15.71 -6.05
CA ILE A 324 26.30 -17.09 -5.56
C ILE A 324 25.56 -17.98 -6.56
N ALA A 325 24.43 -17.53 -7.11
CA ALA A 325 23.70 -18.26 -8.14
C ALA A 325 24.58 -18.49 -9.39
N SER A 326 25.20 -17.44 -9.93
CA SER A 326 26.07 -17.54 -11.11
C SER A 326 27.26 -18.48 -10.93
N ARG A 327 27.82 -18.55 -9.72
CA ARG A 327 28.93 -19.43 -9.37
C ARG A 327 28.50 -20.86 -9.07
N SER A 328 27.23 -21.06 -8.71
CA SER A 328 26.68 -22.38 -8.39
C SER A 328 26.52 -23.23 -9.65
N SER A 329 25.93 -22.65 -10.70
CA SER A 329 25.85 -23.27 -12.02
C SER A 329 25.38 -22.23 -13.06
N PRO A 330 25.77 -22.36 -14.34
CA PRO A 330 25.28 -21.49 -15.42
C PRO A 330 23.75 -21.50 -15.62
N LYS A 331 23.06 -22.51 -15.07
CA LYS A 331 21.60 -22.66 -15.16
C LYS A 331 20.86 -22.24 -13.88
N THR A 332 21.58 -21.89 -12.81
CA THR A 332 20.97 -21.51 -11.54
C THR A 332 20.37 -20.11 -11.65
N SER A 333 19.05 -20.04 -11.51
CA SER A 333 18.31 -18.79 -11.41
C SER A 333 18.32 -18.24 -9.98
N TYR A 334 17.92 -16.98 -9.82
CA TYR A 334 17.83 -16.39 -8.49
C TYR A 334 16.60 -15.50 -8.33
N PHE A 335 16.16 -15.36 -7.09
CA PHE A 335 15.15 -14.41 -6.67
C PHE A 335 15.69 -13.62 -5.47
N VAL A 336 15.62 -12.30 -5.53
CA VAL A 336 16.07 -11.42 -4.44
C VAL A 336 14.96 -10.46 -4.08
N LEU A 337 14.51 -10.50 -2.83
CA LEU A 337 13.62 -9.51 -2.25
C LEU A 337 14.42 -8.64 -1.27
N PRO A 338 14.90 -7.45 -1.68
CA PRO A 338 15.78 -6.64 -0.84
C PRO A 338 15.01 -6.01 0.33
N CYS A 339 15.62 -5.97 1.51
CA CYS A 339 15.14 -5.21 2.68
C CYS A 339 15.84 -3.86 2.86
N CYS A 340 17.13 -3.79 2.53
CA CYS A 340 18.02 -2.65 2.76
C CYS A 340 19.12 -2.65 1.68
N SER A 341 19.60 -1.48 1.29
CA SER A 341 20.71 -1.36 0.33
C SER A 341 22.04 -1.65 1.03
N TYR A 342 22.69 -2.74 0.66
CA TYR A 342 24.04 -3.12 1.09
C TYR A 342 24.97 -3.18 -0.11
N ASP A 343 26.24 -2.82 0.09
CA ASP A 343 27.30 -3.07 -0.89
C ASP A 343 27.94 -4.47 -0.69
N PHE A 344 28.82 -4.87 -1.60
CA PHE A 344 29.56 -6.14 -1.50
C PHE A 344 30.45 -6.25 -0.26
N SER A 345 30.77 -5.15 0.43
CA SER A 345 31.52 -5.18 1.70
C SER A 345 30.64 -5.43 2.91
N GLY A 346 29.32 -5.58 2.73
CA GLY A 346 28.35 -5.70 3.82
C GLY A 346 28.02 -4.37 4.49
N ARG A 347 28.46 -3.24 3.92
CA ARG A 347 28.14 -1.91 4.46
C ARG A 347 26.80 -1.45 3.92
N LYS A 348 25.96 -0.94 4.82
CA LYS A 348 24.68 -0.36 4.45
C LYS A 348 24.89 0.94 3.67
N ILE A 349 24.50 0.95 2.41
CA ILE A 349 24.50 2.15 1.57
C ILE A 349 23.29 2.98 1.99
N ARG A 350 23.55 4.11 2.63
CA ARG A 350 22.53 5.15 2.81
C ARG A 350 22.67 6.11 1.64
N LYS A 351 21.58 6.36 0.90
CA LYS A 351 21.55 7.54 0.02
C LYS A 351 21.85 8.76 0.90
N SER A 352 22.91 9.49 0.59
CA SER A 352 23.12 10.82 1.15
C SER A 352 21.96 11.68 0.66
N SER A 353 21.22 12.28 1.60
CA SER A 353 20.00 13.10 1.41
C SER A 353 18.67 12.33 1.24
N GLU A 354 18.16 11.76 2.32
CA GLU A 354 16.75 12.01 2.62
C GLU A 354 16.71 13.09 3.71
N PRO A 355 16.04 14.24 3.49
CA PRO A 355 15.89 15.24 4.54
C PRO A 355 15.20 14.56 5.73
N VAL A 356 15.69 14.84 6.95
CA VAL A 356 15.18 14.21 8.16
C VAL A 356 13.72 14.65 8.39
N ARG A 357 12.76 13.80 8.04
CA ARG A 357 11.30 14.05 8.14
C ARG A 357 10.77 13.77 9.54
N ASN A 358 11.18 14.56 10.52
CA ASN A 358 10.76 14.37 11.92
C ASN A 358 10.36 15.68 12.62
N CYS A 359 9.99 16.73 11.87
CA CYS A 359 9.62 18.04 12.44
C CYS A 359 10.72 18.72 13.29
N THR A 360 11.96 18.20 13.35
CA THR A 360 13.04 18.80 14.18
C THR A 360 13.65 20.05 13.56
N GLN A 361 13.39 20.30 12.28
CA GLN A 361 13.80 21.50 11.55
C GLN A 361 12.75 22.64 11.62
N LEU A 362 11.59 22.41 12.27
CA LEU A 362 10.59 23.44 12.46
C LEU A 362 11.08 24.53 13.42
N ASP A 363 10.69 25.77 13.13
CA ASP A 363 10.93 26.91 14.00
C ASP A 363 10.43 26.62 15.44
N ARG A 364 11.29 26.88 16.44
CA ARG A 364 10.99 26.60 17.85
C ARG A 364 9.80 27.39 18.36
N ASN A 365 9.56 28.60 17.86
CA ASN A 365 8.40 29.41 18.21
C ASN A 365 7.13 28.81 17.63
N LEU A 366 7.16 28.31 16.38
CA LEU A 366 6.03 27.59 15.78
C LEU A 366 5.65 26.35 16.61
N ILE A 367 6.63 25.53 16.99
CA ILE A 367 6.42 24.37 17.87
C ILE A 367 5.79 24.81 19.19
N ALA A 368 6.37 25.80 19.86
CA ALA A 368 5.88 26.30 21.14
C ALA A 368 4.44 26.83 21.05
N ARG A 369 4.10 27.57 19.99
CA ARG A 369 2.73 28.05 19.73
C ARG A 369 1.74 26.89 19.61
N ILE A 370 2.05 25.90 18.79
CA ILE A 370 1.17 24.75 18.57
C ILE A 370 1.01 23.94 19.87
N VAL A 371 2.11 23.61 20.55
CA VAL A 371 2.08 22.89 21.83
C VAL A 371 1.20 23.64 22.84
N ASN A 372 1.35 24.95 22.96
CA ASN A 372 0.53 25.77 23.86
C ASN A 372 -0.96 25.77 23.49
N ILE A 373 -1.30 25.82 22.20
CA ILE A 373 -2.69 25.70 21.74
C ILE A 373 -3.27 24.35 22.17
N VAL A 374 -2.55 23.25 21.93
CA VAL A 374 -3.02 21.91 22.28
C VAL A 374 -3.22 21.78 23.80
N VAL A 375 -2.22 22.17 24.59
CA VAL A 375 -2.29 22.09 26.06
C VAL A 375 -3.45 22.91 26.60
N LYS A 376 -3.62 24.17 26.13
CA LYS A 376 -4.73 25.01 26.57
C LYS A 376 -6.10 24.37 26.30
N ASN A 377 -6.26 23.73 25.14
CA ASN A 377 -7.53 23.07 24.80
C ASN A 377 -7.74 21.79 25.63
N LEU A 378 -6.69 21.03 25.92
CA LEU A 378 -6.78 19.86 26.80
C LEU A 378 -7.16 20.23 28.23
N LEU A 379 -6.67 21.37 28.73
CA LEU A 379 -6.95 21.83 30.10
C LEU A 379 -8.34 22.45 30.29
N ILE A 380 -9.13 22.64 29.22
CA ILE A 380 -10.52 23.13 29.31
C ILE A 380 -11.37 22.13 30.11
N GLU A 381 -11.19 20.84 29.86
CA GLU A 381 -11.82 19.79 30.64
C GLU A 381 -11.08 19.66 31.97
N GLN A 382 -11.66 20.24 33.02
CA GLN A 382 -11.07 20.35 34.36
C GLN A 382 -11.12 19.02 35.11
N ASN A 383 -10.24 18.10 34.73
CA ASN A 383 -10.16 16.76 35.31
C ASN A 383 -9.00 16.71 36.33
N PHE A 384 -9.33 16.82 37.62
CA PHE A 384 -8.33 16.94 38.68
C PHE A 384 -7.95 15.59 39.29
N ILE A 385 -6.64 15.40 39.47
CA ILE A 385 -6.04 14.33 40.28
C ILE A 385 -5.25 14.93 41.44
N ASN A 386 -5.04 14.18 42.52
CA ASN A 386 -4.31 14.69 43.68
C ASN A 386 -2.80 14.48 43.53
N LYS A 387 -2.02 15.54 43.76
CA LYS A 387 -0.55 15.44 43.80
C LYS A 387 -0.10 14.48 44.91
N PRO A 388 0.91 13.63 44.68
CA PRO A 388 1.32 12.62 45.66
C PRO A 388 1.87 13.22 46.96
N ALA A 389 2.56 14.36 46.88
CA ALA A 389 3.27 14.94 48.01
C ALA A 389 2.35 15.69 48.99
N ASN A 390 1.41 16.48 48.48
CA ASN A 390 0.63 17.43 49.28
C ASN A 390 -0.90 17.34 49.08
N ARG A 391 -1.37 16.38 48.27
CA ARG A 391 -2.79 16.19 47.90
C ARG A 391 -3.47 17.41 47.27
N GLN A 392 -2.72 18.40 46.80
CA GLN A 392 -3.30 19.50 46.04
C GLN A 392 -3.86 18.98 44.72
N PRO A 393 -5.00 19.53 44.25
CA PRO A 393 -5.55 19.16 42.95
C PRO A 393 -4.60 19.60 41.83
N TRP A 394 -4.45 18.75 40.82
CA TRP A 394 -3.68 18.99 39.61
C TRP A 394 -4.52 18.58 38.41
N ASN A 395 -4.78 19.53 37.51
CA ASN A 395 -5.60 19.30 36.33
C ASN A 395 -4.83 18.45 35.32
N GLN A 396 -5.22 17.19 35.16
CA GLN A 396 -4.66 16.29 34.15
C GLN A 396 -5.23 16.58 32.75
N GLY A 397 -6.27 17.40 32.65
CA GLY A 397 -6.93 17.73 31.42
C GLY A 397 -7.77 16.58 30.85
N GLY A 398 -8.41 16.89 29.74
CA GLY A 398 -9.26 16.00 28.96
C GLY A 398 -8.53 15.22 27.88
N LYS A 399 -9.33 14.73 26.94
CA LYS A 399 -8.86 14.03 25.74
C LYS A 399 -9.43 14.69 24.49
N LEU A 400 -8.60 14.89 23.48
CA LEU A 400 -9.03 15.42 22.18
C LEU A 400 -8.56 14.51 21.05
N THR A 401 -9.39 14.35 20.04
CA THR A 401 -9.01 13.72 18.78
C THR A 401 -8.07 14.63 17.98
N LEU A 402 -7.28 14.04 17.08
CA LEU A 402 -6.44 14.81 16.16
C LEU A 402 -7.26 15.77 15.28
N GLN A 403 -8.50 15.42 14.96
CA GLN A 403 -9.39 16.25 14.16
C GLN A 403 -9.80 17.51 14.93
N GLU A 404 -10.21 17.37 16.18
CA GLU A 404 -10.56 18.50 17.05
C GLU A 404 -9.36 19.43 17.25
N ILE A 405 -8.18 18.88 17.49
CA ILE A 405 -6.96 19.70 17.64
C ILE A 405 -6.66 20.45 16.35
N THR A 406 -6.81 19.80 15.19
CA THR A 406 -6.57 20.44 13.88
C THR A 406 -7.52 21.62 13.67
N GLN A 407 -8.76 21.55 14.14
CA GLN A 407 -9.72 22.67 14.04
C GLN A 407 -9.34 23.87 14.92
N LYS A 408 -8.57 23.66 15.98
CA LYS A 408 -8.14 24.70 16.92
C LYS A 408 -6.82 25.38 16.54
N ILE A 409 -6.06 24.83 15.58
CA ILE A 409 -4.77 25.37 15.15
C ILE A 409 -4.97 26.23 13.87
N PRO A 410 -4.34 27.42 13.77
CA PRO A 410 -4.39 28.23 12.55
C PRO A 410 -3.95 27.46 11.31
N LYS A 411 -4.70 27.61 10.20
CA LYS A 411 -4.43 26.91 8.93
C LYS A 411 -3.03 27.16 8.38
N GLY A 412 -2.45 28.34 8.61
CA GLY A 412 -1.07 28.68 8.23
C GLY A 412 -0.03 27.82 8.95
N ASP A 413 -0.17 27.65 10.27
CA ASP A 413 0.72 26.83 11.09
C ASP A 413 0.59 25.34 10.72
N LEU A 414 -0.63 24.87 10.40
CA LEU A 414 -0.85 23.51 9.90
C LEU A 414 -0.20 23.26 8.53
N LYS A 415 -0.19 24.26 7.65
CA LYS A 415 0.47 24.17 6.34
C LYS A 415 1.98 24.03 6.51
N LEU A 416 2.58 24.80 7.42
CA LEU A 416 3.99 24.69 7.77
C LEU A 416 4.34 23.32 8.37
N LEU A 417 3.48 22.77 9.24
CA LEU A 417 3.63 21.41 9.78
C LEU A 417 3.56 20.31 8.70
N LYS A 418 2.70 20.49 7.69
CA LYS A 418 2.45 19.52 6.62
C LYS A 418 3.57 19.51 5.58
N ASN A 419 4.16 20.67 5.31
CA ASN A 419 5.30 20.81 4.39
C ASN A 419 6.53 20.02 4.89
N GLU A 420 6.74 19.94 6.20
CA GLU A 420 7.85 19.19 6.83
C GLU A 420 7.57 17.69 7.04
N CYS A 421 6.57 17.13 6.36
CA CYS A 421 6.27 15.69 6.24
C CYS A 421 6.02 14.90 7.54
N GLY A 422 5.94 15.54 8.71
CA GLY A 422 5.58 14.87 9.99
C GLY A 422 4.13 15.13 10.43
N GLY A 423 3.56 16.30 10.15
CA GLY A 423 2.21 16.66 10.58
C GLY A 423 2.01 16.68 12.10
N LEU A 424 0.78 16.98 12.53
CA LEU A 424 0.43 17.18 13.94
C LEU A 424 0.67 15.92 14.80
N GLN A 425 0.34 14.74 14.27
CA GLN A 425 0.51 13.48 15.01
C GLN A 425 1.99 13.19 15.34
N THR A 426 2.91 13.47 14.41
CA THR A 426 4.34 13.28 14.65
C THR A 426 4.88 14.31 15.63
N LEU A 427 4.40 15.56 15.56
CA LEU A 427 4.74 16.58 16.56
C LEU A 427 4.39 16.11 17.98
N MET A 428 3.18 15.58 18.19
CA MET A 428 2.76 15.05 19.48
C MET A 428 3.64 13.86 19.93
N LYS A 429 3.97 12.94 19.01
CA LYS A 429 4.88 11.80 19.29
C LYS A 429 6.29 12.24 19.68
N ASN A 430 6.82 13.30 19.06
CA ASN A 430 8.12 13.86 19.42
C ASN A 430 8.11 14.52 20.80
N HIS A 431 6.95 15.01 21.23
CA HIS A 431 6.72 15.62 22.54
C HIS A 431 6.05 14.64 23.52
N ARG A 432 6.47 13.36 23.51
CA ARG A 432 5.94 12.30 24.40
C ARG A 432 6.15 12.55 25.90
N TYR A 433 6.98 13.54 26.25
CA TYR A 433 7.15 14.00 27.62
C TYR A 433 6.03 14.97 28.06
N ILE A 434 5.18 15.41 27.13
CA ILE A 434 3.99 16.27 27.36
C ILE A 434 2.72 15.51 27.03
N PHE A 435 2.70 14.81 25.89
CA PHE A 435 1.49 14.19 25.34
C PHE A 435 1.53 12.67 25.37
N GLU A 436 0.36 12.08 25.56
CA GLU A 436 0.09 10.67 25.36
C GLU A 436 -0.88 10.49 24.18
N LEU A 437 -0.58 9.55 23.29
CA LEU A 437 -1.47 9.17 22.19
C LEU A 437 -1.94 7.73 22.42
N LYS A 438 -3.24 7.56 22.70
CA LYS A 438 -3.85 6.25 22.93
C LYS A 438 -5.23 6.21 22.29
N GLU A 439 -5.52 5.13 21.56
CA GLU A 439 -6.85 4.87 20.96
C GLU A 439 -7.38 6.03 20.07
N GLY A 440 -6.48 6.77 19.42
CA GLY A 440 -6.85 7.89 18.54
C GLY A 440 -7.03 9.24 19.25
N PHE A 441 -6.89 9.27 20.57
CA PHE A 441 -6.95 10.48 21.39
C PHE A 441 -5.57 10.97 21.79
N VAL A 442 -5.46 12.28 21.97
CA VAL A 442 -4.32 12.98 22.55
C VAL A 442 -4.74 13.48 23.93
N SER A 443 -3.92 13.22 24.94
CA SER A 443 -4.10 13.72 26.31
C SER A 443 -2.79 14.23 26.89
N LEU A 444 -2.85 14.98 27.98
CA LEU A 444 -1.64 15.29 28.74
C LEU A 444 -1.15 14.02 29.44
N ARG A 445 0.15 13.82 29.36
CA ARG A 445 0.86 12.82 30.15
C ARG A 445 1.18 13.44 31.51
N ALA A 446 1.23 12.66 32.58
CA ALA A 446 1.89 13.12 33.80
C ALA A 446 3.42 13.14 33.60
N PRO A 447 4.17 14.07 34.23
CA PRO A 447 5.63 13.98 34.28
C PRO A 447 6.05 12.64 34.91
N LEU A 448 7.27 12.18 34.61
CA LEU A 448 7.81 10.96 35.21
C LEU A 448 8.38 11.26 36.60
N SER A 449 8.25 10.30 37.52
CA SER A 449 8.94 10.33 38.80
C SER A 449 10.40 9.88 38.68
N LEU A 450 11.24 10.31 39.61
CA LEU A 450 12.65 9.92 39.70
C LEU A 450 12.83 8.40 39.86
N VAL A 451 11.84 7.73 40.44
CA VAL A 451 11.78 6.26 40.61
C VAL A 451 11.58 5.57 39.27
N GLU A 452 10.70 6.12 38.41
CA GLU A 452 10.43 5.56 37.08
C GLU A 452 11.56 5.82 36.08
N CYS A 453 12.26 6.96 36.17
CA CYS A 453 13.31 7.30 35.22
C CYS A 453 14.37 8.27 35.77
N LYS A 454 15.61 7.79 35.92
CA LYS A 454 16.76 8.62 36.35
C LYS A 454 17.46 9.39 35.20
N LYS A 455 17.11 9.09 33.95
CA LYS A 455 17.85 9.59 32.76
C LYS A 455 17.68 11.10 32.50
N TYR A 456 16.64 11.74 33.03
CA TYR A 456 16.23 13.09 32.62
C TYR A 456 16.53 14.20 33.64
N GLN A 457 17.25 13.90 34.71
CA GLN A 457 17.53 14.82 35.83
C GLN A 457 18.21 16.13 35.40
N ASN A 458 18.94 16.14 34.29
CA ASN A 458 19.61 17.35 33.77
C ASN A 458 18.76 18.15 32.77
N LYS A 459 17.53 17.71 32.46
CA LYS A 459 16.63 18.39 31.52
C LYS A 459 15.60 19.23 32.28
N PRO A 460 15.27 20.44 31.81
CA PRO A 460 14.27 21.29 32.46
C PRO A 460 12.88 20.65 32.40
N CYS A 461 12.15 20.74 33.49
CA CYS A 461 10.78 20.26 33.62
C CYS A 461 9.84 21.18 32.86
N TRP A 462 9.18 20.64 31.84
CA TRP A 462 8.24 21.42 31.05
C TRP A 462 7.03 21.87 31.89
N TYR A 463 6.51 21.00 32.76
CA TYR A 463 5.32 21.29 33.57
C TYR A 463 5.55 22.39 34.61
N CYS A 464 6.73 22.41 35.25
CA CYS A 464 7.10 23.44 36.23
C CYS A 464 6.92 24.86 35.66
N LYS A 465 7.32 25.05 34.39
CA LYS A 465 7.28 26.36 33.73
C LYS A 465 5.98 26.67 32.98
N ASN A 466 5.27 25.65 32.47
CA ASN A 466 4.22 25.85 31.47
C ASN A 466 2.83 25.32 31.88
N HIS A 467 2.73 24.49 32.92
CA HIS A 467 1.44 24.00 33.40
C HIS A 467 0.88 24.97 34.47
N PRO A 468 -0.42 25.34 34.44
CA PRO A 468 -0.98 26.30 35.40
C PRO A 468 -0.86 25.85 36.85
N ASP A 469 -1.00 24.54 37.11
CA ASP A 469 -0.87 23.97 38.45
C ASP A 469 0.59 23.56 38.81
N GLY A 470 1.57 23.96 37.98
CA GLY A 470 2.96 23.54 38.08
C GLY A 470 3.16 22.04 37.81
N CYS A 471 4.32 21.52 38.24
CA CYS A 471 4.62 20.09 38.11
C CYS A 471 3.73 19.24 39.05
N PHE A 472 3.40 18.02 38.62
CA PHE A 472 2.67 17.04 39.43
C PHE A 472 3.49 16.47 40.59
N PHE A 473 4.81 16.39 40.40
CA PHE A 473 5.79 16.01 41.41
C PHE A 473 6.52 17.25 41.96
N ASP A 474 7.09 17.14 43.15
CA ASP A 474 7.98 18.16 43.73
C ASP A 474 9.42 17.97 43.21
N ASP A 475 10.30 18.96 43.42
CA ASP A 475 11.67 18.99 42.84
C ASP A 475 12.49 17.73 43.19
N GLU A 476 12.35 17.23 44.42
CA GLU A 476 13.06 16.03 44.87
C GLU A 476 12.55 14.72 44.24
N THR A 477 11.33 14.71 43.71
CA THR A 477 10.64 13.49 43.24
C THR A 477 10.41 13.46 41.74
N CYS A 478 10.55 14.60 41.05
CA CYS A 478 10.43 14.70 39.60
C CYS A 478 11.66 14.11 38.88
N ALA A 479 11.44 13.42 37.76
CA ALA A 479 12.54 12.93 36.91
C ALA A 479 13.28 14.06 36.17
N TYR A 480 12.78 15.30 36.21
CA TYR A 480 13.27 16.47 35.48
C TYR A 480 13.63 17.58 36.46
N LYS A 481 14.59 18.43 36.10
CA LYS A 481 15.00 19.58 36.91
C LYS A 481 13.95 20.68 36.87
N HIS A 482 13.46 21.13 38.02
CA HIS A 482 12.48 22.22 38.09
C HIS A 482 13.05 23.59 37.72
#